data_AF-A0A075I259-F1
#
_entry.id   AF-A0A075I259-F1
#
_cell.length_a   1.000
_cell.length_b   1.000
_cell.length_c   1.000
_cell.angle_alpha   90.00
_cell.angle_beta   90.00
_cell.angle_gamma   90.00
#
_symmetry.space_group_name_H-M   'P 1'
#
loop_
_entity.id
_entity.type
_entity.pdbx_description
1 polymer ?
#
loop_
_entity_poly.entity_id
_entity_poly.type
_entity_poly.pdbx_seq_one_letter_code
_entity_poly.pdbx_strand_id
1 'polypeptide(L)'
;MGLLDCIGELKRFVLDNIRNDQLKKADRIFNVMENLYQALYPFAMYDKIVKETRRKLDVNRILVEETRAVITEEIRRNHFVKALTKK
;
A
#
# COMPACT_ATOMS: atom_id res chain seq x y z
N MET A 1 -5.11 -15.17 -10.54
CA MET A 1 -3.74 -15.25 -10.05
C MET A 1 -2.90 -14.30 -10.90
N GLY A 2 -2.73 -13.04 -10.48
CA GLY A 2 -2.27 -11.94 -11.33
C GLY A 2 -2.00 -10.68 -10.51
N LEU A 3 -2.04 -9.48 -11.09
CA LEU A 3 -1.70 -8.20 -10.43
C LEU A 3 -2.33 -7.94 -9.03
N LEU A 4 -3.47 -8.58 -8.72
CA LEU A 4 -4.07 -8.59 -7.37
C LEU A 4 -3.14 -9.20 -6.32
N ASP A 5 -2.51 -10.32 -6.65
CA ASP A 5 -1.54 -10.98 -5.77
C ASP A 5 -0.32 -10.06 -5.59
N CYS A 6 0.06 -9.30 -6.63
CA CYS A 6 1.15 -8.34 -6.53
C CYS A 6 0.85 -7.21 -5.53
N ILE A 7 -0.34 -6.60 -5.55
CA ILE A 7 -0.71 -5.56 -4.57
C ILE A 7 -0.80 -6.16 -3.15
N GLY A 8 -1.32 -7.38 -3.00
CA GLY A 8 -1.31 -8.10 -1.74
C GLY A 8 0.10 -8.38 -1.19
N GLU A 9 1.03 -8.84 -2.03
CA GLU A 9 2.43 -9.07 -1.67
C GLU A 9 3.16 -7.77 -1.35
N LEU A 10 2.87 -6.67 -2.05
CA LEU A 10 3.39 -5.35 -1.69
C LEU A 10 2.93 -4.91 -0.30
N LYS A 11 1.65 -5.09 0.05
CA LYS A 11 1.16 -4.85 1.42
C LYS A 11 1.93 -5.71 2.42
N ARG A 12 2.12 -7.00 2.13
CA ARG A 12 2.89 -7.91 3.00
C ARG A 12 4.32 -7.40 3.20
N PHE A 13 5.01 -7.00 2.14
CA PHE A 13 6.35 -6.42 2.23
C PHE A 13 6.38 -5.11 3.00
N VAL A 14 5.39 -4.23 2.86
CA VAL A 14 5.29 -3.01 3.68
C VAL A 14 5.24 -3.37 5.16
N LEU A 15 4.30 -4.25 5.55
CA LEU A 15 4.12 -4.67 6.94
C LEU A 15 5.37 -5.38 7.49
N ASP A 16 6.02 -6.24 6.71
CA ASP A 16 7.24 -6.92 7.14
C ASP A 16 8.42 -5.94 7.32
N ASN A 17 8.53 -4.89 6.50
CA ASN A 17 9.56 -3.86 6.70
C ASN A 17 9.26 -2.97 7.90
N ILE A 18 7.98 -2.66 8.17
CA ILE A 18 7.56 -1.96 9.40
C ILE A 18 7.95 -2.78 10.63
N ARG A 19 7.64 -4.08 10.64
CA ARG A 19 7.97 -5.01 11.75
C ARG A 19 9.47 -5.12 12.03
N ASN A 20 10.32 -4.85 11.03
CA ASN A 20 11.78 -4.90 11.14
C ASN A 20 12.40 -3.49 11.32
N ASP A 21 11.61 -2.49 11.73
CA ASP A 21 12.01 -1.09 11.90
C ASP A 21 12.59 -0.42 10.63
N GLN A 22 12.37 -1.01 9.45
CA GLN A 22 12.83 -0.51 8.15
C GLN A 22 11.84 0.47 7.53
N LEU A 23 11.42 1.49 8.29
CA LEU A 23 10.31 2.38 7.93
C LEU A 23 10.51 3.12 6.60
N LYS A 24 11.73 3.58 6.30
CA LYS A 24 12.05 4.23 5.01
C LYS A 24 11.86 3.29 3.82
N LYS A 25 12.12 2.00 4.02
CA LYS A 25 11.97 0.98 2.97
C LYS A 25 10.50 0.59 2.81
N ALA A 26 9.76 0.45 3.91
CA ALA A 26 8.32 0.31 3.89
C ALA A 26 7.65 1.43 3.09
N ASP A 27 8.06 2.69 3.31
CA ASP A 27 7.54 3.86 2.60
C ASP A 27 7.80 3.81 1.09
N ARG A 28 9.01 3.40 0.68
CA ARG A 28 9.33 3.20 -0.74
C ARG A 28 8.47 2.10 -1.39
N ILE A 29 8.25 0.99 -0.69
CA ILE A 29 7.44 -0.13 -1.20
C ILE A 29 5.97 0.32 -1.31
N PHE A 30 5.47 1.06 -0.32
CA PHE A 30 4.11 1.61 -0.37
C PHE A 30 3.93 2.59 -1.53
N ASN A 31 4.91 3.45 -1.81
CA ASN A 31 4.88 4.32 -3.00
C ASN A 31 4.79 3.52 -4.31
N VAL A 32 5.48 2.38 -4.42
CA VAL A 32 5.35 1.48 -5.58
C VAL A 32 3.93 0.88 -5.66
N MET A 33 3.37 0.46 -4.53
CA MET A 33 2.00 -0.05 -4.43
C MET A 33 0.96 0.98 -4.87
N GLU A 34 1.07 2.23 -4.42
CA GLU A 34 0.20 3.32 -4.85
C GLU A 34 0.31 3.58 -6.35
N ASN A 35 1.53 3.73 -6.87
CA ASN A 35 1.75 3.98 -8.29
C ASN A 35 1.19 2.87 -9.17
N LEU A 36 1.33 1.61 -8.73
CA LEU A 36 0.75 0.47 -9.42
C LEU A 36 -0.78 0.55 -9.44
N TYR A 37 -1.42 0.84 -8.30
CA TYR A 37 -2.87 1.01 -8.25
C TYR A 37 -3.35 2.17 -9.13
N GLN A 38 -2.66 3.31 -9.12
CA GLN A 38 -2.98 4.47 -9.97
C GLN A 38 -2.87 4.14 -11.46
N ALA A 39 -1.86 3.37 -11.86
CA ALA A 39 -1.72 2.90 -13.24
C ALA A 39 -2.86 1.94 -13.64
N LEU A 40 -3.40 1.18 -12.69
CA LEU A 40 -4.50 0.25 -12.95
C LEU A 40 -5.89 0.89 -12.90
N TYR A 41 -6.03 2.02 -12.20
CA TYR A 41 -7.33 2.68 -11.99
C TYR A 41 -8.07 3.04 -13.30
N PRO A 42 -7.42 3.58 -14.35
CA PRO A 42 -8.09 3.85 -15.63
C PRO A 42 -8.74 2.62 -16.27
N PHE A 43 -8.23 1.41 -16.00
CA PHE A 43 -8.79 0.19 -16.55
C PHE A 43 -10.16 -0.15 -15.97
N ALA A 44 -10.57 0.45 -14.84
CA ALA A 44 -11.93 0.33 -14.31
C ALA A 44 -13.01 0.78 -15.31
N MET A 45 -12.66 1.69 -16.23
CA MET A 45 -13.58 2.23 -17.23
C MET A 45 -13.89 1.21 -18.35
N TYR A 46 -13.04 0.19 -18.52
CA TYR A 46 -13.18 -0.83 -19.56
C TYR A 46 -13.84 -2.13 -19.06
N ASP A 47 -14.60 -2.08 -17.97
CA ASP A 47 -15.25 -3.26 -17.36
C ASP A 47 -16.19 -4.00 -18.33
N LYS A 48 -16.74 -3.30 -19.34
CA LYS A 48 -17.55 -3.89 -20.42
C LYS A 48 -16.74 -4.79 -21.36
N ILE A 49 -15.43 -4.58 -21.45
CA ILE A 49 -14.50 -5.30 -22.34
C ILE A 49 -13.77 -6.38 -21.54
N VAL A 50 -13.34 -6.06 -20.31
CA VAL A 50 -12.64 -6.98 -19.42
C VAL A 50 -13.48 -7.22 -18.17
N LYS A 51 -14.28 -8.29 -18.22
CA LYS A 51 -15.14 -8.71 -17.10
C LYS A 51 -14.33 -8.84 -15.81
N GLU A 52 -14.93 -8.45 -14.69
CA GLU A 52 -14.37 -8.51 -13.31
C GLU A 52 -13.30 -7.46 -12.96
N THR A 53 -12.89 -6.60 -13.89
CA THR A 53 -11.82 -5.61 -13.64
C THR A 53 -12.20 -4.64 -12.52
N ARG A 54 -13.45 -4.17 -12.50
CA ARG A 54 -13.93 -3.27 -11.44
C ARG A 54 -13.85 -3.90 -10.05
N ARG A 55 -14.33 -5.14 -9.90
CA ARG A 55 -14.30 -5.87 -8.61
C ARG A 55 -12.86 -6.05 -8.11
N LYS A 56 -11.92 -6.35 -9.02
CA LYS A 56 -10.50 -6.52 -8.67
C LYS A 56 -9.86 -5.19 -8.26
N LEU A 57 -10.21 -4.10 -8.94
CA LEU A 57 -9.75 -2.75 -8.58
C LEU A 57 -10.31 -2.28 -7.24
N ASP A 58 -11.56 -2.61 -6.92
CA ASP A 58 -12.15 -2.30 -5.62
C ASP A 58 -11.40 -2.99 -4.47
N VAL A 59 -11.02 -4.27 -4.64
CA VAL A 59 -10.18 -4.98 -3.67
C VAL A 59 -8.81 -4.31 -3.54
N ASN A 60 -8.17 -3.99 -4.67
CA ASN A 60 -6.87 -3.31 -4.66
C ASN A 60 -6.94 -1.95 -3.94
N ARG A 61 -8.02 -1.19 -4.15
CA ARG A 61 -8.26 0.09 -3.47
C ARG A 61 -8.30 -0.09 -1.96
N ILE A 62 -9.05 -1.08 -1.47
CA ILE A 62 -9.14 -1.37 -0.03
C ILE A 62 -7.75 -1.68 0.53
N LEU A 63 -6.97 -2.52 -0.14
CA LEU A 63 -5.62 -2.88 0.30
C LEU A 63 -4.68 -1.67 0.35
N VAL A 64 -4.73 -0.79 -0.64
CA VAL A 64 -3.91 0.44 -0.68
C VAL A 64 -4.28 1.37 0.47
N GLU A 65 -5.57 1.62 0.69
CA GLU A 65 -6.02 2.53 1.75
C GLU A 65 -5.72 1.99 3.15
N GLU A 66 -5.90 0.69 3.40
CA GLU A 66 -5.49 0.07 4.66
C GLU A 66 -3.97 0.21 4.88
N THR A 67 -3.17 0.00 3.84
CA THR A 67 -1.70 0.13 3.95
C THR A 67 -1.29 1.58 4.19
N ARG A 68 -1.98 2.54 3.56
CA ARG A 68 -1.80 3.98 3.79
C ARG A 68 -2.02 4.37 5.26
N ALA A 69 -3.08 3.83 5.86
CA ALA A 69 -3.41 4.11 7.25
C ALA A 69 -2.29 3.62 8.18
N VAL A 70 -1.86 2.37 8.01
CA VAL A 70 -0.80 1.77 8.83
C VAL A 70 0.52 2.53 8.70
N ILE A 71 0.95 2.85 7.46
CA ILE A 71 2.24 3.51 7.27
C ILE A 71 2.24 4.94 7.80
N THR A 72 1.12 5.65 7.67
CA THR A 72 0.95 7.00 8.22
C THR A 72 1.02 6.98 9.74
N GLU A 73 0.39 6.00 10.38
CA GLU A 73 0.45 5.82 11.83
C GLU A 73 1.89 5.58 12.29
N GLU A 74 2.60 4.66 11.64
CA GLU A 74 3.97 4.29 12.05
C GLU A 74 4.99 5.41 11.82
N ILE A 75 4.83 6.21 10.76
CA ILE A 75 5.64 7.43 10.56
C ILE A 75 5.41 8.43 11.69
N ARG A 76 4.15 8.68 12.06
CA ARG A 76 3.82 9.59 13.16
C ARG A 76 4.32 9.07 14.50
N ARG A 77 4.16 7.77 14.78
CA ARG A 77 4.66 7.10 15.98
C ARG A 77 6.18 7.24 16.10
N ASN A 78 6.92 6.97 15.03
CA ASN A 78 8.38 7.12 15.00
C ASN A 78 8.82 8.57 15.24
N HIS A 79 8.13 9.55 14.64
CA HIS A 79 8.40 10.97 14.90
C HIS A 79 8.18 11.33 16.37
N PHE A 80 7.09 10.84 16.97
CA PHE A 80 6.77 11.07 18.38
C PHE A 80 7.81 10.45 19.32
N VAL A 81 8.18 9.18 19.12
CA VAL A 81 9.21 8.49 19.92
C VAL A 81 10.56 9.22 19.85
N LYS A 82 10.96 9.68 18.66
CA LYS A 82 12.18 10.48 18.47
C LYS A 82 12.14 11.83 19.19
N ALA A 83 10.97 12.45 19.29
CA ALA A 83 10.81 13.69 20.02
C ALA A 83 10.93 13.49 21.54
N LEU A 84 10.41 12.37 22.06
CA LEU A 84 10.51 12.02 23.49
C LEU A 84 11.93 11.64 23.94
N THR A 85 12.70 10.98 23.06
CA THR A 85 14.06 10.50 23.34
C THR A 85 15.14 11.56 23.15
N LYS A 86 14.80 12.76 22.67
CA LYS A 86 15.72 13.90 22.49
C LYS A 86 15.94 14.76 23.76
N LYS A 87 15.59 14.25 24.94
CA LYS A 87 15.92 14.85 26.25
C LYS A 87 17.22 14.29 26.78
#